data_AF-A2T818-F1
#
_entry.id   AF-A2T818-F1
#
_cell.length_a   1.000
_cell.length_b   1.000
_cell.length_c   1.000
_cell.angle_alpha   90.00
_cell.angle_beta   90.00
_cell.angle_gamma   90.00
#
_symmetry.space_group_name_H-M   'P 1'
#
loop_
_entity.id
_entity.type
_entity.pdbx_description
1 polymer ?
#
loop_
_entity_poly.entity_id
_entity_poly.type
_entity_poly.pdbx_seq_one_letter_code
_entity_poly.pdbx_strand_id
1 'polypeptide(L)'
;LVEFRARQRRGSPCYTIYLGFGQDLSAGRPKEKSLVLVKLEPWLCRVHVEGTQREGVSSLDSSSLGLCLSSANSLYDDIECFLMELEQPA
;
A
#
# COMPACT_ATOMS: atom_id res chain seq x y z
N LEU A 1 1.09 -9.78 1.60
CA LEU A 1 2.12 -9.01 2.34
C LEU A 1 3.17 -9.94 2.94
N VAL A 2 2.75 -10.99 3.65
CA VAL A 2 3.62 -12.00 4.29
C VAL A 2 4.73 -12.53 3.36
N GLU A 3 4.38 -13.01 2.16
CA GLU A 3 5.37 -13.53 1.19
C GLU A 3 6.40 -12.47 0.72
N PHE A 4 5.99 -11.20 0.68
CA PHE A 4 6.88 -10.09 0.32
C PHE A 4 7.89 -9.82 1.43
N ARG A 5 7.40 -9.81 2.67
CA ARG A 5 8.23 -9.66 3.87
C ARG A 5 9.20 -10.84 4.01
N ALA A 6 8.73 -12.05 3.73
CA ALA A 6 9.53 -13.27 3.70
C ALA A 6 10.46 -13.38 2.48
N ARG A 7 10.48 -12.37 1.58
CA ARG A 7 11.27 -12.34 0.34
C ARG A 7 11.03 -13.53 -0.60
N GLN A 8 9.91 -14.23 -0.45
CA GLN A 8 9.52 -15.36 -1.30
C GLN A 8 8.98 -14.89 -2.66
N ARG A 9 8.62 -13.62 -2.76
CA ARG A 9 8.26 -12.97 -4.02
C ARG A 9 9.10 -11.71 -4.24
N ARG A 10 9.45 -11.46 -5.49
CA ARG A 10 10.27 -10.30 -5.90
C ARG A 10 9.46 -9.00 -6.02
N GLY A 11 8.17 -9.10 -6.31
CA GLY A 11 7.29 -7.94 -6.51
C GLY A 11 6.59 -7.47 -5.24
N SER A 12 6.42 -6.16 -5.11
CA SER A 12 5.52 -5.56 -4.10
C SER A 12 4.06 -5.92 -4.43
N PRO A 13 3.16 -5.94 -3.42
CA PRO A 13 1.76 -6.23 -3.69
C PRO A 13 1.15 -5.06 -4.45
N CYS A 14 0.32 -5.34 -5.45
CA CYS A 14 -0.53 -4.33 -6.05
C CYS A 14 -1.72 -4.09 -5.12
N TYR A 15 -1.94 -2.83 -4.75
CA TYR A 15 -3.08 -2.39 -3.91
C TYR A 15 -3.86 -1.24 -4.56
N THR A 16 -3.54 -0.90 -5.81
CA THR A 16 -4.26 0.11 -6.58
C THR A 16 -5.57 -0.47 -7.11
N ILE A 17 -6.68 0.17 -6.77
CA ILE A 17 -8.01 -0.15 -7.28
C ILE A 17 -8.35 0.86 -8.37
N TYR A 18 -8.86 0.40 -9.51
CA TYR A 18 -9.33 1.27 -10.59
C TYR A 18 -10.83 1.17 -10.71
N LEU A 19 -11.50 2.33 -10.69
CA LEU A 19 -12.96 2.44 -10.80
C LEU A 19 -13.31 3.21 -12.07
N GLY A 20 -14.11 2.61 -12.94
CA GLY A 20 -14.62 3.22 -14.16
C GLY A 20 -16.06 3.63 -13.94
N PHE A 21 -16.37 4.92 -14.06
CA PHE A 21 -17.71 5.42 -13.80
C PHE A 21 -18.54 5.42 -15.08
N GLY A 22 -19.68 4.74 -15.05
CA GLY A 22 -20.58 4.61 -16.21
C GLY A 22 -19.97 3.84 -17.39
N GLN A 23 -18.87 3.10 -17.16
CA GLN A 23 -18.13 2.40 -18.20
C GLN A 23 -17.66 1.03 -17.72
N ASP A 24 -17.66 0.07 -18.63
CA ASP A 24 -17.05 -1.23 -18.39
C ASP A 24 -15.52 -1.14 -18.44
N LEU A 25 -14.87 -1.80 -17.48
CA LEU A 25 -13.42 -1.96 -17.34
C LEU A 25 -12.96 -3.41 -17.61
N SER A 26 -13.76 -4.18 -18.34
CA SER A 26 -13.42 -5.55 -18.74
C SER A 26 -12.03 -5.67 -19.38
N ALA A 27 -11.44 -6.85 -19.24
CA ALA A 27 -10.05 -7.14 -19.60
C ALA A 27 -9.65 -6.82 -21.06
N GLY A 28 -10.61 -6.58 -21.95
CA GLY A 28 -10.37 -6.23 -23.35
C GLY A 28 -10.28 -4.74 -23.65
N ARG A 29 -10.64 -3.85 -22.70
CA ARG A 29 -10.65 -2.40 -22.93
C ARG A 29 -9.51 -1.70 -22.20
N PRO A 30 -8.63 -0.97 -22.92
CA PRO A 30 -7.57 -0.18 -22.28
C PRO A 30 -8.16 0.88 -21.35
N LYS A 31 -7.56 1.04 -20.16
CA LYS A 31 -7.98 2.01 -19.14
C LYS A 31 -7.90 3.45 -19.66
N GLU A 32 -6.98 3.71 -20.58
CA GLU A 32 -6.72 5.00 -21.23
C GLU A 32 -7.90 5.47 -22.10
N LYS A 33 -8.81 4.55 -22.46
CA LYS A 33 -10.04 4.86 -23.20
C LYS A 33 -11.20 5.21 -22.26
N SER A 34 -11.03 5.09 -20.95
CA SER A 34 -12.08 5.45 -19.99
C SER A 34 -12.24 6.98 -19.92
N LEU A 35 -13.47 7.46 -19.98
CA LEU A 35 -13.81 8.88 -19.86
C LEU A 35 -13.60 9.35 -18.42
N VAL A 36 -13.99 8.53 -17.46
CA VAL A 36 -13.86 8.81 -16.03
C VAL A 36 -13.27 7.58 -15.35
N LEU A 37 -11.96 7.64 -15.12
CA LEU A 37 -11.20 6.62 -14.42
C LEU A 37 -10.67 7.19 -13.09
N VAL A 38 -11.01 6.53 -12.00
CA VAL A 38 -10.49 6.88 -10.67
C VAL A 38 -9.48 5.83 -10.25
N LYS A 39 -8.27 6.30 -9.91
CA LYS A 39 -7.22 5.52 -9.26
C LYS A 39 -7.38 5.68 -7.75
N LEU A 40 -7.70 4.59 -7.06
CA LEU A 40 -7.82 4.55 -5.60
C LEU A 40 -6.65 3.75 -5.02
N GLU A 41 -5.93 4.36 -4.08
CA GLU A 41 -4.85 3.70 -3.34
C GLU A 41 -5.12 3.83 -1.84
N PRO A 42 -5.52 2.76 -1.15
CA PRO A 42 -5.70 2.80 0.29
C PRO A 42 -4.38 3.15 0.96
N TRP A 43 -4.39 4.22 1.74
CA TRP A 43 -3.20 4.73 2.40
C TRP A 43 -2.58 3.68 3.33
N LEU A 44 -3.41 2.90 4.03
CA LEU A 44 -2.98 1.76 4.86
C LEU A 44 -2.09 0.76 4.10
N CYS A 45 -2.48 0.37 2.88
CA CYS A 45 -1.71 -0.58 2.08
C CYS A 45 -0.35 -0.01 1.69
N ARG A 46 -0.31 1.28 1.34
CA ARG A 46 0.94 1.99 1.03
C ARG A 46 1.89 1.96 2.21
N VAL A 47 1.38 2.25 3.40
CA VAL A 47 2.14 2.33 4.65
C VAL A 47 2.75 0.98 5.05
N HIS A 48 2.00 -0.12 4.95
CA HIS A 48 2.55 -1.46 5.20
C HIS A 48 3.61 -1.88 4.18
N VAL A 49 3.42 -1.52 2.90
CA VAL A 49 4.40 -1.83 1.85
C VAL A 49 5.69 -1.04 2.07
N GLU A 50 5.59 0.26 2.36
CA GLU A 50 6.73 1.11 2.68
C GLU A 50 7.46 0.62 3.94
N GLY A 51 6.72 0.23 4.99
CA GLY A 51 7.28 -0.35 6.22
C GLY A 51 8.04 -1.65 5.96
N THR A 52 7.43 -2.60 5.24
CA THR A 52 8.07 -3.88 4.88
C THR A 52 9.32 -3.67 4.02
N GLN A 53 9.31 -2.68 3.13
CA GLN A 53 10.49 -2.34 2.31
C GLN A 53 11.63 -1.79 3.17
N ARG A 54 11.33 -0.91 4.13
CA ARG A 54 12.33 -0.33 5.05
C ARG A 54 13.02 -1.41 5.89
N GLU A 55 12.27 -2.36 6.45
CA GLU A 55 12.83 -3.51 7.17
C GLU A 55 13.81 -4.33 6.33
N GLY A 56 13.62 -4.35 5.01
CA GLY A 56 14.46 -5.09 4.07
C GLY A 56 15.79 -4.41 3.69
N VAL A 57 15.99 -3.13 4.02
CA VAL A 57 17.13 -2.29 3.59
C VAL A 57 18.14 -2.08 4.75
N SER A 58 18.18 -2.98 5.74
CA SER A 58 18.92 -2.84 7.01
C SER A 58 20.46 -2.71 6.94
N SER A 59 21.05 -2.41 5.78
CA SER A 59 22.47 -2.12 5.59
C SER A 59 22.77 -0.78 4.91
N LEU A 60 21.75 -0.01 4.51
CA LEU A 60 21.93 1.37 4.06
C LEU A 60 21.36 2.33 5.10
N ASP A 61 22.16 3.33 5.45
CA ASP A 61 21.82 4.40 6.37
C ASP A 61 20.47 5.02 5.98
N SER A 62 19.45 4.78 6.81
CA SER A 62 18.07 5.25 6.62
C SER A 62 17.94 6.79 6.62
N SER A 63 19.04 7.51 6.89
CA SER A 63 19.12 8.97 6.88
C SER A 63 18.96 9.60 5.49
N SER A 64 19.22 8.86 4.40
CA SER A 64 19.28 9.41 3.03
C SER A 64 17.94 9.39 2.27
N LEU A 65 16.95 8.61 2.75
CA LEU A 65 15.63 8.57 2.12
C LEU A 65 14.70 9.60 2.77
N GLY A 66 14.70 10.81 2.22
CA GLY A 66 13.76 11.89 2.56
C GLY A 66 12.32 11.56 2.16
N LEU A 67 11.72 10.56 2.81
CA LEU A 67 10.27 10.42 2.85
C LEU A 67 9.80 11.52 3.82
N CYS A 68 9.16 12.58 3.32
CA CYS A 68 8.54 13.63 4.14
C CYS A 68 7.45 13.03 5.04
N LEU A 69 7.88 12.42 6.14
CA LEU A 69 7.07 11.67 7.11
C LEU A 69 7.25 12.27 8.50
N SER A 70 7.28 13.60 8.62
CA SER A 70 7.45 14.27 9.92
C SER A 70 6.34 13.98 10.93
N SER A 71 5.30 13.22 10.56
CA SER A 71 4.22 12.74 11.43
C SER A 71 3.90 11.24 11.30
N ALA A 72 4.67 10.45 10.53
CA ALA A 72 4.23 9.07 10.22
C ALA A 72 4.30 8.12 11.41
N ASN A 73 5.18 8.36 12.40
CA ASN A 73 5.34 7.43 13.51
C ASN A 73 4.06 7.29 14.36
N SER A 74 3.35 8.38 14.68
CA SER A 74 2.08 8.26 15.41
C SER A 74 0.99 7.59 14.57
N LEU A 75 1.02 7.79 13.26
CA LEU A 75 0.02 7.21 12.37
C LEU A 75 0.23 5.69 12.19
N TYR A 76 1.49 5.22 12.18
CA TYR A 76 1.79 3.79 12.23
C TYR A 76 1.25 3.17 13.52
N ASP A 77 1.41 3.84 14.67
CA ASP A 77 0.85 3.39 15.95
C ASP A 77 -0.69 3.36 15.91
N ASP A 78 -1.33 4.41 15.37
CA ASP A 78 -2.79 4.50 15.22
C ASP A 78 -3.35 3.39 14.32
N ILE A 79 -2.63 3.04 13.25
CA ILE A 79 -2.98 1.92 12.36
C ILE A 79 -2.89 0.59 13.09
N GLU A 80 -1.80 0.33 13.81
CA GLU A 80 -1.62 -0.92 14.56
C GLU A 80 -2.73 -1.05 15.61
N CYS A 81 -3.10 0.03 16.29
CA CYS A 81 -4.26 0.06 17.18
C CYS A 81 -5.55 -0.31 16.46
N PHE A 82 -5.84 0.29 15.30
CA PHE A 82 -7.05 -0.03 14.53
C PHE A 82 -7.08 -1.48 14.03
N LEU A 83 -5.93 -2.04 13.65
CA LEU A 83 -5.82 -3.44 13.23
C LEU A 83 -6.03 -4.40 14.41
N MET A 84 -5.48 -4.08 15.60
CA MET A 84 -5.75 -4.83 16.83
C MET A 84 -7.23 -4.80 17.22
N GLU A 85 -7.91 -3.66 17.01
CA GLU A 85 -9.36 -3.54 17.24
C GLU A 85 -10.19 -4.39 16.27
N LEU A 86 -9.78 -4.50 15.00
CA LEU A 86 -10.46 -5.33 14.00
C LEU A 86 -10.20 -6.84 14.15
N GLU A 87 -9.10 -7.25 14.79
CA GLU A 87 -8.78 -8.66 15.05
C GLU A 87 -9.46 -9.23 16.31
N GLN A 88 -10.23 -8.42 17.06
CA GLN A 88 -11.02 -8.90 18.19
C GLN A 88 -12.19 -9.77 17.69
N PRO A 89 -12.29 -11.06 18.07
CA PRO A 89 -13.49 -11.85 17.80
C PRO A 89 -14.68 -11.28 18.59
N ALA A 90 -15.84 -11.22 17.93
CA ALA A 90 -17.11 -10.77 18.52
C ALA A 90 -17.53 -11.60 19.75
#